data_AF-A0A9P5G480-F1
#
_entry.id   AF-A0A9P5G480-F1
#
_cell.length_a   1.000
_cell.length_b   1.000
_cell.length_c   1.000
_cell.angle_alpha   90.00
_cell.angle_beta   90.00
_cell.angle_gamma   90.00
#
_symmetry.space_group_name_H-M   'P 1'
#
loop_
_entity.id
_entity.type
_entity.pdbx_description
1 polymer ?
#
loop_
_entity_poly.entity_id
_entity_poly.type
_entity_poly.pdbx_seq_one_letter_code
_entity_poly.pdbx_strand_id
1 'polypeptide(L)'
;MTVVTSAQTSYQNQPGYNDCLLPPTNASFLAPAAKSSATITGDSKNAASDGSTESEVDLKDLIDAQLVKLLTMPTSLPDREFTHYKAKLTTNLPRDLHLVQAWLSALDESTNEGAKEKQQEVRQQVIDYMLHHNGVSIWALPLRKVVESLVISE
;
A
#
# COMPACT_ATOMS: atom_id res chain seq x y z
N MET A 1 -15.80 26.97 42.76
CA MET A 1 -14.49 26.41 42.38
C MET A 1 -14.55 24.92 42.62
N THR A 2 -14.76 24.14 41.56
CA THR A 2 -14.79 22.67 41.61
C THR A 2 -13.62 22.18 40.77
N VAL A 3 -12.62 21.62 41.45
CA VAL A 3 -11.43 21.03 40.83
C VAL A 3 -11.79 19.58 40.51
N VAL A 4 -11.91 19.24 39.23
CA VAL A 4 -12.09 17.86 38.78
C VAL A 4 -10.70 17.24 38.66
N THR A 5 -10.37 16.36 39.60
CA THR A 5 -9.13 15.59 39.62
C THR A 5 -9.21 14.48 38.58
N SER A 6 -8.37 14.54 37.56
CA SER A 6 -8.17 13.48 36.57
C SER A 6 -7.40 12.31 37.18
N ALA A 7 -8.04 11.15 37.31
CA ALA A 7 -7.36 9.90 37.65
C ALA A 7 -6.56 9.43 36.41
N GLN A 8 -5.23 9.61 36.43
CA GLN A 8 -4.33 8.91 35.53
C GLN A 8 -4.13 7.48 36.05
N THR A 9 -4.70 6.50 35.36
CA THR A 9 -4.46 5.09 35.64
C THR A 9 -3.07 4.72 35.10
N SER A 10 -2.08 4.66 36.00
CA SER A 10 -0.75 4.11 35.70
C SER A 10 -0.83 2.58 35.68
N TYR A 11 -0.53 1.96 34.54
CA TYR A 11 -0.47 0.50 34.37
C TYR A 11 0.96 -0.06 34.53
N GLN A 12 1.80 0.62 35.30
CA GLN A 12 3.14 0.14 35.59
C GLN A 12 3.02 -0.96 36.66
N ASN A 13 3.40 -2.20 36.32
CA ASN A 13 3.40 -3.44 37.13
C ASN A 13 2.31 -4.50 36.82
N GLN A 14 1.97 -4.74 35.55
CA GLN A 14 1.35 -6.02 35.15
C GLN A 14 2.44 -7.05 34.83
N PRO A 15 2.38 -8.29 35.38
CA PRO A 15 3.30 -9.36 35.00
C PRO A 15 3.08 -9.73 33.53
N GLY A 16 4.12 -9.61 32.71
CA GLY A 16 4.08 -9.89 31.26
C GLY A 16 4.35 -8.69 30.34
N TYR A 17 4.59 -7.48 30.87
CA TYR A 17 4.80 -6.26 30.06
C TYR A 17 6.26 -6.00 29.62
N ASN A 18 7.22 -6.84 30.03
CA ASN A 18 8.66 -6.57 29.83
C ASN A 18 9.34 -7.35 28.68
N ASP A 19 8.62 -8.13 27.88
CA ASP A 19 9.23 -8.96 26.82
C ASP A 19 9.52 -8.22 25.49
N CYS A 20 9.29 -6.91 25.43
CA CYS A 20 9.61 -6.09 24.24
C CYS A 20 10.59 -4.94 24.54
N LEU A 21 11.47 -5.10 25.54
CA LEU A 21 12.62 -4.20 25.68
C LEU A 21 13.70 -4.62 24.68
N LEU A 22 13.73 -3.92 23.54
CA LEU A 22 14.84 -3.94 22.60
C LEU A 22 16.16 -3.70 23.36
N PRO A 23 17.20 -4.54 23.17
CA PRO A 23 18.47 -4.32 23.83
C PRO A 23 19.16 -3.06 23.28
N PRO A 24 19.83 -2.29 24.15
CA PRO A 24 20.59 -1.11 23.73
C PRO A 24 21.80 -1.51 22.88
N THR A 25 22.06 -0.70 21.87
CA THR A 25 23.19 -0.77 20.95
C THR A 25 24.54 -0.68 21.67
N ASN A 26 25.32 -1.77 21.69
CA ASN A 26 26.77 -1.69 21.50
C ASN A 26 27.41 -3.08 21.30
N ALA A 27 28.49 -3.08 20.52
CA ALA A 27 29.53 -4.10 20.37
C ALA A 27 29.47 -5.03 19.14
N SER A 28 30.44 -4.75 18.25
CA SER A 28 31.36 -5.71 17.62
C SER A 28 30.83 -6.59 16.48
N PHE A 29 31.14 -6.12 15.28
CA PHE A 29 31.42 -6.91 14.10
C PHE A 29 32.36 -8.09 14.41
N LEU A 30 31.84 -9.31 14.43
CA LEU A 30 32.56 -10.52 14.02
C LEU A 30 31.54 -11.51 13.44
N ALA A 31 31.52 -11.60 12.10
CA ALA A 31 30.76 -12.59 11.37
C ALA A 31 31.45 -13.97 11.43
N PRO A 32 30.71 -15.08 11.64
CA PRO A 32 31.17 -16.39 11.22
C PRO A 32 30.59 -16.74 9.85
N ALA A 33 31.50 -17.04 8.92
CA ALA A 33 31.21 -17.60 7.62
C ALA A 33 30.60 -19.01 7.75
N ALA A 34 29.48 -19.24 7.05
CA ALA A 34 29.00 -20.58 6.74
C ALA A 34 28.81 -20.67 5.22
N LYS A 35 29.74 -21.38 4.58
CA LYS A 35 29.64 -21.89 3.20
C LYS A 35 28.49 -22.88 3.14
N SER A 36 27.60 -22.73 2.16
CA SER A 36 26.98 -23.90 1.54
C SER A 36 26.85 -23.68 0.04
N SER A 37 27.43 -24.64 -0.67
CA SER A 37 27.57 -24.74 -2.12
C SER A 37 26.42 -25.60 -2.65
N ALA A 38 25.72 -25.14 -3.68
CA ALA A 38 24.97 -26.01 -4.57
C ALA A 38 24.88 -25.38 -5.97
N THR A 39 25.75 -25.86 -6.85
CA THR A 39 25.68 -25.74 -8.31
C THR A 39 24.58 -26.65 -8.82
N ILE A 40 23.62 -26.14 -9.60
CA ILE A 40 22.95 -26.95 -10.62
C ILE A 40 22.70 -26.09 -11.87
N THR A 41 23.43 -26.43 -12.91
CA THR A 41 23.30 -25.99 -14.30
C THR A 41 22.01 -26.56 -14.90
N GLY A 42 21.23 -25.72 -15.58
CA GLY A 42 20.06 -26.14 -16.35
C GLY A 42 19.87 -25.22 -17.54
N ASP A 43 20.54 -25.56 -18.64
CA ASP A 43 20.40 -24.94 -19.96
C ASP A 43 19.09 -25.43 -20.61
N SER A 44 18.24 -24.51 -21.06
CA SER A 44 17.19 -24.79 -22.05
C SER A 44 16.82 -23.53 -22.81
N LYS A 45 17.51 -23.40 -23.94
CA LYS A 45 17.24 -22.57 -25.10
C LYS A 45 15.84 -22.83 -25.70
N ASN A 46 15.02 -21.78 -25.77
CA ASN A 46 13.99 -21.52 -26.80
C ASN A 46 13.26 -20.22 -26.40
N ALA A 47 12.81 -19.32 -27.26
CA ALA A 47 13.05 -18.98 -28.64
C ALA A 47 12.52 -17.53 -28.74
N ALA A 48 13.19 -16.65 -29.48
CA ALA A 48 12.65 -15.33 -29.76
C ALA A 48 11.36 -15.46 -30.59
N SER A 49 10.29 -14.78 -30.17
CA SER A 49 9.23 -14.32 -31.07
C SER A 49 8.48 -13.17 -30.41
N ASP A 50 8.99 -11.98 -30.71
CA ASP A 50 8.27 -10.74 -31.04
C ASP A 50 6.75 -10.69 -30.78
N GLY A 51 6.32 -9.67 -30.03
CA GLY A 51 4.90 -9.35 -29.89
C GLY A 51 4.55 -8.40 -28.74
N SER A 52 4.52 -7.10 -29.05
CA SER A 52 3.75 -6.05 -28.35
C SER A 52 4.37 -5.37 -27.12
N THR A 53 5.46 -4.63 -27.31
CA THR A 53 5.95 -3.62 -26.35
C THR A 53 5.24 -2.26 -26.45
N GLU A 54 4.30 -2.10 -27.40
CA GLU A 54 3.64 -0.82 -27.68
C GLU A 54 2.54 -0.49 -26.67
N SER A 55 1.81 -1.50 -26.19
CA SER A 55 0.73 -1.32 -25.20
C SER A 55 1.21 -1.26 -23.75
N GLU A 56 2.38 -1.79 -23.42
CA GLU A 56 2.87 -1.82 -22.02
C GLU A 56 3.28 -0.42 -21.54
N VAL A 57 3.84 0.41 -22.43
CA VAL A 57 4.22 1.80 -22.11
C VAL A 57 2.96 2.63 -21.83
N ASP A 58 1.90 2.44 -22.63
CA ASP A 58 0.64 3.15 -22.49
C ASP A 58 -0.05 2.88 -21.15
N LEU A 59 -0.02 1.62 -20.68
CA LEU A 59 -0.65 1.27 -19.40
C LEU A 59 0.03 1.92 -18.19
N LYS A 60 1.37 1.96 -18.17
CA LYS A 60 2.13 2.53 -17.05
C LYS A 60 1.88 4.03 -16.94
N ASP A 61 1.95 4.73 -18.06
CA ASP A 61 1.69 6.17 -18.14
C ASP A 61 0.24 6.49 -17.77
N LEU A 62 -0.72 5.66 -18.19
CA LEU A 62 -2.13 5.80 -17.83
C LEU A 62 -2.34 5.65 -16.32
N ILE A 63 -1.75 4.62 -15.69
CA ILE A 63 -1.84 4.41 -14.25
C ILE A 63 -1.23 5.58 -13.48
N ASP A 64 -0.06 6.06 -13.89
CA ASP A 64 0.59 7.18 -13.21
C ASP A 64 -0.24 8.48 -13.37
N ALA A 65 -0.82 8.75 -14.54
CA ALA A 65 -1.71 9.88 -14.75
C ALA A 65 -2.97 9.81 -13.88
N GLN A 66 -3.62 8.64 -13.80
CA GLN A 66 -4.81 8.44 -12.96
C GLN A 66 -4.47 8.49 -11.47
N LEU A 67 -3.31 7.96 -11.08
CA LEU A 67 -2.83 8.05 -9.70
C LEU A 67 -2.58 9.51 -9.30
N VAL A 68 -1.97 10.31 -10.16
CA VAL A 68 -1.78 11.75 -9.91
C VAL A 68 -3.14 12.42 -9.72
N LYS A 69 -4.11 12.12 -10.59
CA LYS A 69 -5.47 12.67 -10.49
C LYS A 69 -6.15 12.28 -9.17
N LEU A 70 -6.11 11.00 -8.80
CA LEU A 70 -6.62 10.50 -7.52
C LEU A 70 -5.99 11.26 -6.33
N LEU A 71 -4.68 11.48 -6.37
CA LEU A 71 -3.93 12.16 -5.31
C LEU A 71 -4.14 13.69 -5.28
N THR A 72 -4.89 14.25 -6.23
CA THR A 72 -5.34 15.64 -6.22
C THR A 72 -6.79 15.81 -5.76
N MET A 73 -7.53 14.71 -5.63
CA MET A 73 -8.91 14.76 -5.14
C MET A 73 -8.95 15.15 -3.66
N PRO A 74 -10.00 15.87 -3.22
CA PRO A 74 -10.16 16.23 -1.82
C PRO A 74 -10.30 14.97 -0.96
N THR A 75 -9.59 14.93 0.16
CA THR A 75 -9.61 13.80 1.10
C THR A 75 -9.93 14.28 2.51
N SER A 76 -10.52 13.40 3.31
CA SER A 76 -10.77 13.61 4.73
C SER A 76 -9.59 13.21 5.63
N LEU A 77 -8.50 12.71 5.05
CA LEU A 77 -7.32 12.29 5.82
C LEU A 77 -6.53 13.49 6.35
N PRO A 78 -5.88 13.35 7.52
CA PRO A 78 -4.88 14.32 7.97
C PRO A 78 -3.72 14.42 6.96
N ASP A 79 -3.19 15.63 6.74
CA ASP A 79 -2.13 15.90 5.75
C ASP A 79 -0.90 14.98 5.90
N ARG A 80 -0.51 14.70 7.15
CA ARG A 80 0.61 13.80 7.47
C ARG A 80 0.36 12.37 6.98
N GLU A 81 -0.85 11.86 7.20
CA GLU A 81 -1.24 10.52 6.78
C GLU A 81 -1.39 10.43 5.27
N PHE A 82 -2.03 11.44 4.67
CA PHE A 82 -2.19 11.51 3.22
C PHE A 82 -0.83 11.57 2.51
N THR A 83 0.11 12.39 3.00
CA THR A 83 1.48 12.46 2.48
C THR A 83 2.21 11.11 2.57
N HIS A 84 2.03 10.39 3.68
CA HIS A 84 2.60 9.06 3.88
C HIS A 84 2.03 8.03 2.90
N TYR A 85 0.71 7.98 2.72
CA TYR A 85 0.08 7.07 1.77
C TYR A 85 0.41 7.43 0.32
N LYS A 86 0.47 8.73 -0.01
CA LYS A 86 0.92 9.24 -1.31
C LYS A 86 2.30 8.70 -1.66
N ALA A 87 3.28 8.85 -0.76
CA ALA A 87 4.63 8.34 -0.98
C ALA A 87 4.67 6.81 -1.15
N LYS A 88 3.85 6.08 -0.39
CA LYS A 88 3.75 4.62 -0.52
C LYS A 88 3.19 4.19 -1.86
N LEU A 89 2.13 4.86 -2.33
CA LEU A 89 1.50 4.56 -3.62
C LEU A 89 2.43 4.90 -4.79
N THR A 90 3.06 6.07 -4.78
CA THR A 90 3.99 6.44 -5.85
C THR A 90 5.21 5.51 -5.92
N THR A 91 5.61 4.90 -4.81
CA THR A 91 6.76 4.00 -4.78
C THR A 91 6.40 2.54 -5.09
N ASN A 92 5.30 2.04 -4.53
CA ASN A 92 5.03 0.60 -4.48
C ASN A 92 3.82 0.14 -5.32
N LEU A 93 3.03 1.06 -5.88
CA LEU A 93 1.90 0.66 -6.72
C LEU A 93 2.41 -0.04 -7.99
N PRO A 94 1.87 -1.21 -8.37
CA PRO A 94 2.26 -1.89 -9.59
C PRO A 94 1.66 -1.17 -10.81
N ARG A 95 2.50 -0.87 -11.81
CA ARG A 95 2.13 -0.14 -13.05
C ARG A 95 1.82 -1.08 -14.22
N ASP A 96 1.99 -2.38 -14.00
CA ASP A 96 1.75 -3.47 -14.93
C ASP A 96 0.42 -4.19 -14.64
N LEU A 97 -0.33 -3.72 -13.64
CA LEU A 97 -1.50 -4.42 -13.12
C LEU A 97 -2.78 -3.78 -13.64
N HIS A 98 -3.40 -4.40 -14.65
CA HIS A 98 -4.65 -3.94 -15.27
C HIS A 98 -5.80 -3.72 -14.28
N LEU A 99 -5.89 -4.50 -13.20
CA LEU A 99 -6.90 -4.32 -12.17
C LEU A 99 -6.72 -2.97 -11.43
N VAL A 100 -5.48 -2.54 -11.18
CA VAL A 100 -5.20 -1.22 -10.58
C VAL A 100 -5.66 -0.12 -11.53
N GLN A 101 -5.37 -0.25 -12.82
CA GLN A 101 -5.87 0.69 -13.83
C GLN A 101 -7.40 0.73 -13.87
N ALA A 102 -8.07 -0.42 -13.81
CA ALA A 102 -9.54 -0.49 -13.78
C ALA A 102 -10.12 0.20 -12.53
N TRP A 103 -9.51 -0.01 -11.36
CA TRP A 103 -9.91 0.65 -10.11
C TRP A 103 -9.75 2.17 -10.17
N LEU A 104 -8.60 2.65 -10.65
CA LEU A 104 -8.34 4.07 -10.78
C LEU A 104 -9.27 4.73 -11.81
N SER A 105 -9.55 4.04 -12.92
CA SER A 105 -10.52 4.49 -13.94
C SER A 105 -11.93 4.59 -13.37
N ALA A 106 -12.38 3.58 -12.60
CA ALA A 106 -13.70 3.58 -11.98
C ALA A 106 -13.88 4.75 -11.01
N LEU A 107 -12.85 5.09 -10.23
CA LEU A 107 -12.83 6.25 -9.33
C LEU A 107 -12.77 7.59 -10.08
N ASP A 108 -12.24 7.60 -11.30
CA ASP A 108 -12.20 8.81 -12.11
C ASP A 108 -13.56 9.14 -12.74
N GLU A 109 -14.23 8.12 -13.26
CA GLU A 109 -15.57 8.22 -13.82
C GLU A 109 -16.64 8.50 -12.76
N SER A 110 -16.33 8.26 -11.49
CA SER A 110 -17.25 8.41 -10.36
C SER A 110 -17.49 9.88 -9.97
N THR A 111 -17.44 10.82 -10.90
CA THR A 111 -17.71 12.25 -10.63
C THR A 111 -19.21 12.60 -10.79
N ASN A 112 -20.09 11.60 -10.99
CA ASN A 112 -21.54 11.74 -11.24
C ASN A 112 -22.37 10.91 -10.23
N GLU A 113 -23.70 10.83 -10.41
CA GLU A 113 -24.58 9.91 -9.68
C GLU A 113 -23.98 8.50 -9.58
N GLY A 114 -23.97 7.92 -8.36
CA GLY A 114 -23.36 6.62 -8.08
C GLY A 114 -21.89 6.66 -7.65
N ALA A 115 -21.34 7.85 -7.44
CA ALA A 115 -19.95 8.03 -7.06
C ALA A 115 -19.52 7.27 -5.78
N LYS A 116 -20.35 7.37 -4.73
CA LYS A 116 -20.13 6.66 -3.46
C LYS A 116 -20.25 5.14 -3.63
N GLU A 117 -21.10 4.67 -4.54
CA GLU A 117 -21.24 3.24 -4.83
C GLU A 117 -19.99 2.69 -5.51
N LYS A 118 -19.50 3.37 -6.57
CA LYS A 118 -18.23 3.01 -7.23
C LYS A 118 -17.05 3.05 -6.26
N GLN A 119 -16.97 4.06 -5.39
CA GLN A 119 -15.93 4.15 -4.36
C GLN A 119 -15.96 2.93 -3.42
N GLN A 120 -17.16 2.54 -2.96
CA GLN A 120 -17.34 1.40 -2.08
C GLN A 120 -17.05 0.07 -2.79
N GLU A 121 -17.43 -0.05 -4.06
CA GLU A 121 -17.11 -1.20 -4.90
C GLU A 121 -15.60 -1.37 -5.05
N VAL A 122 -14.89 -0.32 -5.47
CA VAL A 122 -13.42 -0.35 -5.62
C VAL A 122 -12.76 -0.69 -4.30
N ARG A 123 -13.21 -0.09 -3.19
CA ARG A 123 -12.72 -0.44 -1.85
C ARG A 123 -12.88 -1.92 -1.54
N GLN A 124 -14.03 -2.51 -1.85
CA GLN A 124 -14.28 -3.94 -1.63
C GLN A 124 -13.38 -4.79 -2.52
N GLN A 125 -13.23 -4.44 -3.80
CA GLN A 125 -12.33 -5.14 -4.72
C GLN A 125 -10.87 -5.11 -4.25
N VAL A 126 -10.39 -3.99 -3.69
CA VAL A 126 -9.05 -3.92 -3.08
C VAL A 126 -8.94 -4.86 -1.87
N ILE A 127 -9.97 -4.93 -1.02
CA ILE A 127 -9.99 -5.83 0.14
C ILE A 127 -9.96 -7.29 -0.33
N ASP A 128 -10.80 -7.65 -1.29
CA ASP A 128 -10.87 -9.01 -1.82
C ASP A 128 -9.54 -9.39 -2.46
N TYR A 129 -8.91 -8.48 -3.20
CA TYR A 129 -7.57 -8.70 -3.75
C TYR A 129 -6.53 -8.96 -2.64
N MET A 130 -6.57 -8.20 -1.54
CA MET A 130 -5.67 -8.44 -0.40
C MET A 130 -5.88 -9.80 0.28
N LEU A 131 -7.09 -10.37 0.22
CA LEU A 131 -7.37 -11.68 0.81
C LEU A 131 -6.79 -12.84 -0.02
N HIS A 132 -6.63 -12.64 -1.33
CA HIS A 132 -6.16 -13.67 -2.25
C HIS A 132 -4.68 -13.53 -2.62
N HIS A 133 -4.05 -12.39 -2.32
CA HIS A 133 -2.66 -12.11 -2.70
C HIS A 133 -1.79 -11.72 -1.49
N ASN A 134 -0.67 -12.42 -1.33
CA ASN A 134 0.30 -12.14 -0.28
C ASN A 134 1.25 -10.99 -0.66
N GLY A 135 1.69 -10.21 0.33
CA GLY A 135 2.70 -9.15 0.14
C GLY A 135 2.18 -7.85 -0.51
N VAL A 136 0.90 -7.79 -0.87
CA VAL A 136 0.31 -6.61 -1.55
C VAL A 136 -0.07 -5.49 -0.59
N SER A 137 -0.08 -5.76 0.73
CA SER A 137 -0.46 -4.80 1.76
C SER A 137 0.40 -3.52 1.76
N ILE A 138 1.63 -3.57 1.24
CA ILE A 138 2.52 -2.40 1.16
C ILE A 138 1.94 -1.27 0.30
N TRP A 139 1.14 -1.60 -0.72
CA TRP A 139 0.49 -0.64 -1.61
C TRP A 139 -1.04 -0.70 -1.55
N ALA A 140 -1.63 -1.89 -1.33
CA ALA A 140 -3.07 -2.07 -1.29
C ALA A 140 -3.72 -1.44 -0.04
N LEU A 141 -3.05 -1.46 1.12
CA LEU A 141 -3.55 -0.77 2.32
C LEU A 141 -3.58 0.76 2.15
N PRO A 142 -2.47 1.40 1.71
CA PRO A 142 -2.49 2.81 1.33
C PRO A 142 -3.60 3.13 0.32
N LEU A 143 -3.76 2.31 -0.72
CA LEU A 143 -4.78 2.53 -1.76
C LEU A 143 -6.17 2.51 -1.15
N ARG A 144 -6.49 1.45 -0.39
CA ARG A 144 -7.77 1.32 0.32
C ARG A 144 -8.05 2.53 1.20
N LYS A 145 -7.04 3.03 1.93
CA LYS A 145 -7.20 4.18 2.84
C LYS A 145 -7.45 5.48 2.09
N VAL A 146 -6.74 5.73 1.00
CA VAL A 146 -6.99 6.89 0.14
C VAL A 146 -8.40 6.80 -0.43
N VAL A 147 -8.78 5.66 -1.03
CA VAL A 147 -10.12 5.44 -1.60
C VAL A 147 -11.22 5.65 -0.57
N GLU A 148 -11.10 5.07 0.62
CA GLU A 148 -12.07 5.22 1.72
C GLU A 148 -12.23 6.67 2.19
N SER A 149 -11.19 7.50 2.02
CA SER A 149 -11.15 8.87 2.53
C SER A 149 -11.53 9.95 1.53
N LEU A 150 -11.75 9.60 0.26
CA LEU A 150 -12.12 10.56 -0.78
C LEU A 150 -13.42 11.26 -0.40
N VAL A 151 -13.39 12.60 -0.46
CA VAL A 151 -14.57 13.44 -0.26
C VAL A 151 -15.27 13.56 -1.61
N ILE A 152 -16.27 12.71 -1.81
CA ILE A 152 -17.12 12.76 -2.99
C ILE A 152 -18.29 13.70 -2.68
N SER A 153 -18.34 14.84 -3.38
CA SER A 153 -19.48 15.75 -3.32
C SER A 153 -20.71 15.08 -3.96
N GLU A 154 -21.82 15.07 -3.23
CA GLU A 154 -23.15 14.66 -3.72
C GLU A 154 -23.78 15.71 -4.63
#